data_AF-A0A9N8QVU0-F1
#
_entry.id   AF-A0A9N8QVU0-F1
#
_cell.length_a   1.000
_cell.length_b   1.000
_cell.length_c   1.000
_cell.angle_alpha   90.00
_cell.angle_beta   90.00
_cell.angle_gamma   90.00
#
_symmetry.space_group_name_H-M   'P 1'
#
loop_
_entity.id
_entity.type
_entity.pdbx_description
1 polymer ?
#
loop_
_entity_poly.entity_id
_entity_poly.type
_entity_poly.pdbx_seq_one_letter_code
_entity_poly.pdbx_strand_id
1 'polypeptide(L)'
;MNKNLAEEEIIRLAKDNSPRLLSKFKVSYPDFFEKLATIQPKLQNSELIFCIYLKLNLTTKEIATYTFVTPKAIQNRKNRIRKKLNIASSVDIYKWFDEM
;
A
#
# COMPACT_ATOMS: atom_id res chain seq x y z
N MET A 1 6.11 -9.00 -23.68
CA MET A 1 4.84 -8.26 -23.57
C MET A 1 4.64 -7.85 -22.11
N ASN A 2 4.39 -6.55 -21.85
CA ASN A 2 3.42 -6.07 -20.86
C ASN A 2 3.83 -5.72 -19.40
N LYS A 3 5.07 -5.26 -19.12
CA LYS A 3 5.36 -4.65 -17.80
C LYS A 3 4.46 -3.43 -17.53
N ASN A 4 4.21 -2.63 -18.58
CA ASN A 4 3.37 -1.43 -18.54
C ASN A 4 1.88 -1.73 -18.26
N LEU A 5 1.29 -2.73 -18.94
CA LEU A 5 -0.14 -3.07 -18.75
C LEU A 5 -0.48 -3.63 -17.36
N ALA A 6 0.46 -4.35 -16.73
CA ALA A 6 0.25 -4.85 -15.37
C ALA A 6 0.24 -3.71 -14.34
N GLU A 7 1.13 -2.72 -14.51
CA GLU A 7 1.21 -1.52 -13.68
C GLU A 7 -0.05 -0.65 -13.85
N GLU A 8 -0.48 -0.40 -15.09
CA GLU A 8 -1.72 0.32 -15.39
C GLU A 8 -2.95 -0.35 -14.76
N GLU A 9 -3.05 -1.68 -14.84
CA GLU A 9 -4.14 -2.42 -14.22
C GLU A 9 -4.13 -2.28 -12.69
N ILE A 10 -2.95 -2.35 -12.06
CA ILE A 10 -2.82 -2.18 -10.61
C ILE A 10 -3.25 -0.78 -10.18
N ILE A 11 -2.82 0.25 -10.91
CA ILE A 11 -3.21 1.64 -10.63
C ILE A 11 -4.73 1.79 -10.77
N ARG A 12 -5.34 1.22 -11.81
CA ARG A 12 -6.80 1.24 -11.99
C ARG A 12 -7.51 0.55 -10.81
N LEU A 13 -7.10 -0.66 -10.46
CA LEU A 13 -7.68 -1.41 -9.33
C LEU A 13 -7.54 -0.66 -8.00
N ALA A 14 -6.45 0.09 -7.81
CA ALA A 14 -6.25 0.93 -6.64
C ALA A 14 -7.22 2.11 -6.58
N LYS A 15 -7.39 2.82 -7.71
CA LYS A 15 -8.33 3.94 -7.85
C LYS A 15 -9.79 3.51 -7.65
N ASP A 16 -10.12 2.30 -8.11
CA ASP A 16 -11.46 1.72 -7.98
C ASP A 16 -11.73 1.09 -6.60
N ASN A 17 -10.75 1.11 -5.68
CA ASN A 17 -10.80 0.40 -4.39
C ASN A 17 -11.25 -1.07 -4.55
N SER A 18 -10.74 -1.72 -5.59
CA SER A 18 -11.20 -3.04 -6.00
C SER A 18 -10.67 -4.14 -5.07
N PRO A 19 -11.49 -5.14 -4.69
CA PRO A 19 -11.02 -6.29 -3.90
C PRO A 19 -9.97 -7.14 -4.64
N ARG A 20 -9.87 -6.98 -5.96
CA ARG A 20 -8.86 -7.68 -6.79
C ARG A 20 -7.46 -7.08 -6.69
N LEU A 21 -7.32 -5.88 -6.10
CA LEU A 21 -6.03 -5.20 -5.98
C LEU A 21 -4.99 -6.08 -5.29
N LEU A 22 -5.35 -6.71 -4.16
CA LEU A 22 -4.41 -7.50 -3.37
C LEU A 22 -3.88 -8.71 -4.15
N SER A 23 -4.76 -9.49 -4.79
CA SER A 23 -4.35 -10.68 -5.53
C SER A 23 -3.53 -10.31 -6.77
N LYS A 24 -3.92 -9.25 -7.49
CA LYS A 24 -3.15 -8.77 -8.64
C LYS A 24 -1.75 -8.31 -8.22
N PHE A 25 -1.65 -7.50 -7.16
CA PHE A 25 -0.37 -6.98 -6.69
C PHE A 25 0.55 -8.11 -6.18
N LYS A 26 0.01 -9.13 -5.49
CA LYS A 26 0.77 -10.32 -5.06
C LYS A 26 1.42 -11.07 -6.21
N VAL A 27 0.74 -11.18 -7.34
CA VAL A 27 1.30 -11.83 -8.54
C VAL A 27 2.39 -10.97 -9.19
N SER A 28 2.20 -9.65 -9.22
CA SER A 28 3.14 -8.73 -9.89
C SER A 28 4.36 -8.37 -9.04
N TYR A 29 4.24 -8.37 -7.72
CA TYR A 29 5.28 -7.96 -6.77
C TYR A 29 5.34 -8.91 -5.55
N PRO A 30 5.70 -10.19 -5.73
CA PRO A 30 5.76 -11.16 -4.63
C PRO A 30 6.78 -10.75 -3.54
N ASP A 31 7.98 -10.32 -3.94
CA ASP A 31 9.07 -9.90 -3.05
C ASP A 31 8.66 -8.79 -2.06
N PHE A 32 7.74 -7.91 -2.48
CA PHE A 32 7.19 -6.87 -1.61
C PHE A 32 6.50 -7.45 -0.38
N PHE A 33 5.71 -8.51 -0.56
CA PHE A 33 5.02 -9.16 0.54
C PHE A 33 5.95 -10.04 1.38
N GLU A 34 6.96 -10.65 0.77
CA GLU A 34 7.98 -11.42 1.50
C GLU A 34 8.76 -10.51 2.46
N LYS A 35 9.17 -9.32 2.00
CA LYS A 35 9.80 -8.31 2.84
C LYS A 35 8.87 -7.82 3.95
N LEU A 36 7.60 -7.52 3.64
CA LEU A 36 6.62 -7.14 4.67
C LEU A 36 6.39 -8.26 5.70
N ALA A 37 6.32 -9.51 5.28
CA ALA A 37 6.11 -10.66 6.15
C ALA A 37 7.31 -10.91 7.08
N THR A 38 8.53 -10.60 6.60
CA THR A 38 9.76 -10.66 7.41
C THR A 38 9.74 -9.64 8.55
N ILE A 39 9.16 -8.45 8.31
CA ILE A 39 9.06 -7.37 9.31
C ILE A 39 7.87 -7.60 10.25
N GLN A 40 6.69 -7.89 9.69
CA GLN A 40 5.45 -8.07 10.43
C GLN A 40 4.56 -9.14 9.77
N PRO A 41 4.66 -10.41 10.21
CA PRO A 41 3.91 -11.51 9.60
C PRO A 41 2.40 -11.47 9.88
N LYS A 42 1.94 -10.68 10.85
CA LYS A 42 0.51 -10.63 11.27
C LYS A 42 -0.28 -9.49 10.62
N LEU A 43 0.23 -8.87 9.55
CA LEU A 43 -0.51 -7.84 8.81
C LEU A 43 -1.80 -8.44 8.23
N GLN A 44 -2.91 -7.75 8.46
CA GLN A 44 -4.19 -8.15 7.90
C GLN A 44 -4.28 -7.77 6.42
N ASN A 45 -5.14 -8.43 5.65
CA ASN A 45 -5.33 -8.12 4.22
C ASN A 45 -5.64 -6.63 3.96
N SER A 46 -6.44 -6.02 4.83
CA SER A 46 -6.72 -4.58 4.75
C SER A 46 -5.45 -3.73 4.95
N GLU A 47 -4.53 -4.16 5.81
CA GLU A 47 -3.26 -3.47 6.05
C GLU A 47 -2.30 -3.64 4.87
N LEU A 48 -2.25 -4.84 4.29
CA LEU A 48 -1.51 -5.11 3.06
C LEU A 48 -1.99 -4.24 1.90
N ILE A 49 -3.31 -4.11 1.71
CA ILE A 49 -3.91 -3.19 0.73
C ILE A 49 -3.47 -1.74 0.99
N PHE A 50 -3.42 -1.33 2.25
CA PHE A 50 -2.97 0.02 2.57
C PHE A 50 -1.48 0.23 2.27
N CYS A 51 -0.63 -0.77 2.51
CA CYS A 51 0.77 -0.73 2.10
C CYS A 51 0.92 -0.59 0.58
N ILE A 52 0.06 -1.26 -0.21
CA ILE A 52 0.04 -1.10 -1.68
C ILE A 52 -0.23 0.37 -2.05
N TYR A 53 -1.21 1.03 -1.44
CA TYR A 53 -1.47 2.44 -1.73
C TYR A 53 -0.26 3.34 -1.46
N LEU A 54 0.49 3.06 -0.39
CA LEU A 54 1.70 3.80 -0.07
C LEU A 54 2.84 3.50 -1.06
N LYS A 55 3.01 2.24 -1.47
CA LYS A 55 3.97 1.82 -2.51
C LYS A 55 3.66 2.42 -3.89
N LEU A 56 2.39 2.70 -4.17
CA LEU A 56 1.95 3.40 -5.37
C LEU A 56 2.03 4.93 -5.24
N ASN A 57 2.63 5.45 -4.15
CA ASN A 57 2.75 6.87 -3.86
C ASN A 57 1.43 7.65 -3.84
N LEU A 58 0.32 6.98 -3.53
CA LEU A 58 -0.98 7.64 -3.43
C LEU A 58 -1.03 8.52 -2.18
N THR A 59 -1.45 9.77 -2.37
CA THR A 59 -1.55 10.73 -1.28
C THR A 59 -2.69 10.39 -0.32
N THR A 60 -2.62 10.90 0.91
CA THR A 60 -3.73 10.80 1.88
C THR A 60 -5.08 11.23 1.30
N LYS A 61 -5.08 12.26 0.42
CA LYS A 61 -6.30 12.77 -0.24
C LYS A 61 -6.84 11.78 -1.27
N GLU A 62 -5.97 11.24 -2.12
CA GLU A 62 -6.36 10.24 -3.12
C GLU A 62 -6.91 8.97 -2.47
N ILE A 63 -6.21 8.43 -1.47
CA ILE A 63 -6.68 7.24 -0.75
C ILE A 63 -8.03 7.51 -0.08
N ALA A 64 -8.20 8.68 0.54
CA ALA A 64 -9.47 9.10 1.13
C ALA A 64 -10.61 9.10 0.09
N THR A 65 -10.35 9.67 -1.09
CA THR A 65 -11.30 9.69 -2.20
C THR A 65 -11.65 8.28 -2.68
N TYR A 66 -10.66 7.44 -2.99
CA TYR A 66 -10.90 6.10 -3.55
C TYR A 66 -11.58 5.16 -2.56
N THR A 67 -11.30 5.33 -1.27
CA THR A 67 -11.85 4.45 -0.21
C THR A 67 -13.10 5.00 0.46
N PHE A 68 -13.57 6.19 0.08
CA PHE A 68 -14.70 6.90 0.71
C PHE A 68 -14.52 7.08 2.23
N VAL A 69 -13.29 7.35 2.66
CA VAL A 69 -12.90 7.52 4.08
C VAL A 69 -12.36 8.92 4.29
N THR A 70 -12.52 9.49 5.49
CA THR A 70 -12.00 10.82 5.79
C THR A 70 -10.47 10.87 5.73
N PRO A 71 -9.85 11.98 5.28
CA PRO A 71 -8.40 12.15 5.29
C PRO A 71 -7.77 11.93 6.68
N LYS A 72 -8.48 12.31 7.75
CA LYS A 72 -8.03 12.09 9.13
C LYS A 72 -7.92 10.60 9.47
N ALA A 73 -8.90 9.79 9.07
CA ALA A 73 -8.87 8.35 9.29
C ALA A 73 -7.74 7.68 8.49
N ILE A 74 -7.48 8.14 7.26
CA ILE A 74 -6.33 7.70 6.46
C ILE A 74 -5.00 8.05 7.14
N GLN A 75 -4.85 9.28 7.65
CA GLN A 75 -3.65 9.69 8.37
C GLN A 75 -3.44 8.84 9.65
N ASN A 76 -4.51 8.56 10.40
CA ASN A 76 -4.44 7.68 11.57
C ASN A 76 -4.02 6.26 11.18
N ARG A 77 -4.52 5.73 10.05
CA ARG A 77 -4.12 4.43 9.52
C ARG A 77 -2.65 4.41 9.10
N LYS A 78 -2.17 5.47 8.43
CA LYS A 78 -0.75 5.65 8.09
C LYS A 78 0.15 5.61 9.32
N ASN A 79 -0.25 6.30 10.40
CA ASN A 79 0.47 6.27 11.67
C ASN A 79 0.50 4.87 12.31
N ARG A 80 -0.60 4.11 12.22
CA ARG A 80 -0.63 2.71 12.72
C ARG A 80 0.29 1.79 11.92
N ILE A 81 0.27 1.90 10.59
CA ILE A 81 1.14 1.13 9.71
C ILE A 81 2.61 1.44 9.99
N ARG A 82 2.95 2.73 10.14
CA ARG A 82 4.30 3.16 10.52
C ARG A 82 4.79 2.45 11.78
N LYS A 83 3.97 2.43 12.84
CA LYS A 83 4.29 1.75 14.10
C LYS A 83 4.43 0.25 13.93
N LYS A 84 3.50 -0.40 13.21
CA LYS A 84 3.52 -1.85 12.98
C LYS A 84 4.74 -2.33 12.20
N LEU A 85 5.24 -1.50 11.27
CA LEU A 85 6.42 -1.78 10.45
C LEU A 85 7.71 -1.21 11.05
N ASN A 86 7.65 -0.65 12.26
CA ASN A 86 8.79 -0.05 12.95
C ASN A 86 9.55 1.02 12.13
N ILE A 87 8.82 1.84 11.38
CA ILE A 87 9.42 2.90 10.56
C ILE A 87 9.72 4.12 11.45
N ALA A 88 11.00 4.45 11.63
CA ALA A 88 11.47 5.55 12.47
C ALA A 88 10.87 6.89 12.06
N SER A 89 10.48 7.77 12.99
CA SER A 89 9.80 9.07 12.74
C SER A 89 10.54 10.03 11.80
N SER A 90 11.86 9.91 11.67
CA SER A 90 12.69 10.69 10.75
C SER A 90 12.61 10.22 9.29
N VAL A 91 12.09 9.03 9.02
CA VAL A 91 12.05 8.43 7.68
C VAL A 91 10.75 8.81 6.95
N ASP A 92 10.85 9.34 5.73
CA ASP A 92 9.66 9.52 4.90
C ASP A 92 9.03 8.16 4.58
N ILE A 93 7.73 8.02 4.84
CA ILE A 93 7.07 6.72 4.72
C ILE A 93 6.94 6.28 3.26
N TYR A 94 6.75 7.21 2.33
CA TYR A 94 6.62 6.89 0.90
C TYR A 94 7.97 6.45 0.36
N LYS A 95 9.05 7.17 0.69
CA LYS A 95 10.42 6.77 0.36
C LYS A 95 10.76 5.37 0.92
N TRP A 96 10.36 5.09 2.16
CA TRP A 96 10.56 3.76 2.76
C TRP A 96 9.86 2.65 1.95
N PHE A 97 8.64 2.90 1.49
CA PHE A 97 7.94 1.95 0.63
C PHE A 97 8.57 1.86 -0.76
N ASP A 98 9.03 2.96 -1.36
CA ASP A 98 9.69 2.95 -2.67
C ASP A 98 10.95 2.08 -2.69
N GLU A 99 11.70 2.05 -1.58
CA GLU A 99 12.91 1.23 -1.40
C GLU A 99 12.62 -0.26 -1.13
N MET A 100 11.36 -0.64 -0.88
CA MET A 100 10.94 -2.06 -0.72
C MET A 100 10.91 -2.84 -2.03
#